data_AF-A0A933RN73-F1
#
_entry.id   AF-A0A933RN73-F1
#
_cell.length_a   1.000
_cell.length_b   1.000
_cell.length_c   1.000
_cell.angle_alpha   90.00
_cell.angle_beta   90.00
_cell.angle_gamma   90.00
#
_symmetry.space_group_name_H-M   'P 1'
#
loop_
_entity.id
_entity.type
_entity.pdbx_description
1 polymer ?
#
loop_
_entity_poly.entity_id
_entity_poly.type
_entity_poly.pdbx_seq_one_letter_code
_entity_poly.pdbx_strand_id
1 'polypeptide(L)' 'QDVVVTGGVAKNRGVLDSLEKKLKVDFKKFPDGTDPQIIGALGAACFAREKVSE' A
#
# COMPACT_ATOMS: atom_id res chain seq x y z
N GLN A 1 -2.23 3.64 15.66
CA GLN A 1 -2.33 4.27 14.33
C GLN A 1 -2.53 3.17 13.31
N ASP A 2 -3.20 3.48 12.21
CA ASP A 2 -3.50 2.51 11.15
C ASP A 2 -2.51 2.73 10.01
N VAL A 3 -1.49 1.87 9.93
CA VAL A 3 -0.39 2.00 8.97
C VAL A 3 -0.38 0.78 8.06
N VAL A 4 -0.28 1.01 6.76
CA VAL A 4 -0.18 -0.03 5.73
C VAL A 4 1.01 0.26 4.81
N VAL A 5 1.56 -0.78 4.18
CA VAL A 5 2.60 -0.66 3.15
C VAL A 5 2.00 -1.05 1.80
N THR A 6 2.29 -0.28 0.76
CA THR A 6 1.81 -0.51 -0.61
C THR A 6 2.99 -0.78 -1.56
N GLY A 7 2.69 -1.15 -2.81
CA GLY A 7 3.68 -1.52 -3.81
C GLY A 7 4.19 -2.95 -3.65
N GLY A 8 5.16 -3.35 -4.48
CA GLY A 8 5.71 -4.71 -4.47
C GLY A 8 6.43 -5.06 -3.15
N VAL A 9 7.04 -4.08 -2.50
CA VAL A 9 7.75 -4.27 -1.21
C VAL A 9 6.82 -4.74 -0.09
N ALA A 10 5.53 -4.43 -0.17
CA ALA A 10 4.52 -4.87 0.79
C ALA A 10 4.33 -6.40 0.84
N LYS A 11 4.85 -7.14 -0.15
CA LYS A 11 4.86 -8.62 -0.16
C LYS A 11 6.14 -9.21 0.42
N ASN A 12 7.15 -8.39 0.71
CA ASN A 12 8.41 -8.84 1.29
C ASN A 12 8.33 -8.84 2.82
N ARG A 13 8.11 -10.01 3.41
CA ARG A 13 7.97 -10.14 4.86
C ARG A 13 9.23 -9.74 5.63
N GLY A 14 10.42 -10.03 5.12
CA GLY A 14 11.68 -9.66 5.78
C GLY A 14 11.89 -8.15 5.90
N VAL A 15 11.49 -7.39 4.86
CA VAL A 15 11.52 -5.91 4.91
C VAL A 15 10.50 -5.38 5.91
N LEU A 16 9.28 -5.91 5.88
CA LEU A 16 8.23 -5.55 6.83
C LEU A 16 8.66 -5.81 8.28
N ASP A 17 9.16 -7.01 8.59
CA ASP A 17 9.60 -7.38 9.94
C ASP A 17 10.71 -6.46 10.46
N SER A 18 11.65 -6.07 9.59
CA SER A 18 12.74 -5.15 9.93
C SER A 18 12.22 -3.75 10.23
N LEU A 19 11.27 -3.27 9.42
CA LEU A 19 10.63 -1.98 9.60
C LEU A 19 9.74 -1.93 10.84
N GLU A 20 8.94 -2.97 11.10
CA GLU A 20 8.10 -3.08 12.31
C GLU A 20 8.96 -2.93 13.57
N LYS A 21 10.10 -3.63 13.63
CA LYS A 21 11.06 -3.54 14.74
C LYS A 21 11.69 -2.15 14.89
N LYS A 22 12.11 -1.53 13.78
CA LYS A 22 12.79 -0.22 13.81
C LYS A 22 11.85 0.92 14.14
N LEU A 23 10.64 0.87 13.59
CA LEU A 23 9.63 1.93 13.70
C LEU A 23 8.73 1.75 14.92
N LYS A 24 8.75 0.56 15.55
CA LYS A 24 7.85 0.19 16.66
C LYS A 24 6.38 0.35 16.27
N VAL A 25 6.04 -0.10 15.06
CA VAL A 25 4.68 -0.09 14.51
C VAL A 25 4.33 -1.48 13.98
N ASP A 26 3.05 -1.82 14.04
CA ASP A 26 2.51 -3.01 13.40
C ASP A 26 1.82 -2.61 12.09
N PHE A 27 2.24 -3.20 10.97
CA PHE A 27 1.58 -2.93 9.69
C PHE A 27 0.30 -3.74 9.55
N LYS A 28 -0.79 -3.05 9.21
CA LYS A 28 -2.05 -3.69 8.86
C LYS A 28 -2.01 -4.24 7.43
N LYS A 29 -2.81 -5.26 7.19
CA LYS A 29 -3.09 -5.76 5.84
C LYS A 29 -4.26 -5.00 5.23
N PHE A 30 -4.30 -4.92 3.91
CA PHE A 30 -5.47 -4.42 3.22
C PHE A 30 -6.68 -5.35 3.43
N PRO A 31 -7.91 -4.79 3.48
CA PRO A 31 -9.13 -5.59 3.56
C PRO A 31 -9.38 -6.38 2.27
N ASP A 32 -10.22 -7.40 2.37
CA ASP A 32 -10.81 -8.16 1.26
C ASP A 32 -9.78 -8.78 0.29
N GLY A 33 -8.57 -9.02 0.75
CA GLY A 33 -7.50 -9.59 -0.08
C GLY A 33 -6.97 -8.64 -1.15
N THR A 34 -7.22 -7.33 -1.03
CA THR A 34 -6.71 -6.33 -1.97
C THR A 34 -5.18 -6.43 -2.07
N ASP A 35 -4.68 -6.52 -3.30
CA ASP A 35 -3.25 -6.59 -3.56
C ASP A 35 -2.59 -5.21 -3.31
N PRO A 36 -1.69 -5.05 -2.32
CA PRO A 36 -1.01 -3.79 -2.08
C PRO A 36 -0.19 -3.29 -3.29
N GLN A 37 0.16 -4.16 -4.23
CA GLN A 37 0.97 -3.83 -5.40
C GLN A 37 0.21 -2.99 -6.44
N ILE A 38 -1.13 -3.02 -6.47
CA ILE A 38 -1.93 -2.34 -7.50
C ILE A 38 -2.19 -0.85 -7.18
N ILE A 39 -1.91 -0.40 -5.96
CA ILE A 39 -2.34 0.93 -5.46
C ILE A 39 -1.80 2.08 -6.32
N GLY A 40 -0.57 2.00 -6.82
CA GLY A 40 0.00 3.03 -7.70
C GLY A 40 -0.76 3.15 -9.03
N ALA A 41 -1.13 2.02 -9.64
CA ALA A 41 -1.89 2.01 -10.89
C ALA A 41 -3.33 2.53 -10.67
N LEU A 42 -3.95 2.18 -9.53
CA LEU A 42 -5.26 2.70 -9.15
C LEU A 42 -5.24 4.24 -9.02
N GLY A 43 -4.23 4.80 -8.35
CA GLY A 43 -4.06 6.25 -8.23
C GLY A 43 -3.94 6.95 -9.58
N ALA A 44 -3.15 6.40 -10.50
CA ALA A 44 -3.04 6.92 -11.86
C ALA A 44 -4.37 6.89 -12.62
N ALA A 45 -5.17 5.83 -12.47
CA ALA A 45 -6.49 5.73 -13.08
C ALA A 45 -7.48 6.76 -12.51
N CYS A 46 -7.45 7.02 -11.19
CA CYS A 46 -8.26 8.07 -10.57
C CYS A 46 -7.91 9.46 -11.14
N PHE A 47 -6.61 9.79 -11.25
CA PHE A 47 -6.18 11.06 -11.84
C PHE A 47 -6.57 11.19 -13.32
N ALA A 48 -6.47 10.12 -14.11
CA ALA A 48 -6.92 10.15 -15.49
C ALA A 48 -8.43 10.41 -15.58
N ARG A 49 -9.23 9.75 -14.72
CA ARG A 49 -10.68 9.97 -14.64
C ARG A 49 -11.03 11.40 -14.27
N GLU A 50 -10.38 11.97 -13.27
CA GLU A 50 -10.59 13.36 -12.84
C GLU A 50 -10.35 14.33 -14.00
N LYS A 51 -9.21 14.19 -14.71
CA LYS A 51 -8.87 15.05 -15.86
C LYS A 51 -9.80 14.93 -17.07
N VAL A 52 -10.48 13.80 -17.24
CA VAL A 52 -11.47 13.61 -18.32
C VAL A 52 -12.86 14.09 -17.90
N SER A 53 -13.10 14.22 -16.59
CA SER A 53 -14.38 14.68 -16.04
C SER A 53 -14.41 16.20 -15.79
N GLU A 54 -13.25 16.88 -15.87
CA GLU A 54 -13.09 18.33 -16.00
C GLU A 54 -13.40 18.82 -17.42
#